data_AF-A0A7J4AXU7-F1
#
_entry.id   AF-A0A7J4AXU7-F1
#
_cell.length_a   1.000
_cell.length_b   1.000
_cell.length_c   1.000
_cell.angle_alpha   90.00
_cell.angle_beta   90.00
_cell.angle_gamma   90.00
#
_symmetry.space_group_name_H-M   'P 1'
#
loop_
_entity.id
_entity.type
_entity.pdbx_description
1 polymer ?
#
loop_
_entity_poly.entity_id
_entity_poly.type
_entity_poly.pdbx_seq_one_letter_code
_entity_poly.pdbx_strand_id
1 'polypeptide(L)'
;MMFSLAIRFIEDPLKTWWFLTISITSSARLFSDNTCGLIIRYLKSFSALVVLRINIARGRWFVMKGGVWNKVSLKIGKTLIVDGPATVRVVEGMVNVMGAVFAEDSSLKVRRFRRTPFYAEHSDAVLAVDGRKYQVVEGSTIPASWTDCAEKTMGKDAKLIAIIGGVDSGKTSLATFLVNYYLNFHERIGVVDGDTGQNDLGVPGTVSAGVASKGLSDLCQVKPEVIEFIGLTAPETRAGELNESIVKVIRKLSHKGVEKIVLNTDGWVSPKGLKYKAELMGMIKPCFIISLLREEDHVVFEKEVGQGFRIIRVESPSYVKKRNRVQRRLIRILNYRKHFSKSRLVKKSVGEITFINHPFLNGEPTT
;
A
#
# COMPACT_ATOMS: atom_id res chain seq x y z
N MET A 1 -8.81 -0.06 -50.05
CA MET A 1 -9.11 -0.80 -48.81
C MET A 1 -10.34 -0.14 -48.19
N MET A 2 -11.53 -0.72 -48.34
CA MET A 2 -12.76 -0.16 -47.74
C MET A 2 -12.79 -0.55 -46.26
N PHE A 3 -12.72 0.44 -45.38
CA PHE A 3 -12.98 0.26 -43.96
C PHE A 3 -14.42 0.65 -43.68
N SER A 4 -15.20 -0.24 -43.06
CA SER A 4 -16.49 0.15 -42.49
C SER A 4 -16.27 0.53 -41.03
N LEU A 5 -16.60 1.77 -40.68
CA LEU A 5 -16.53 2.29 -39.32
C LEU A 5 -17.94 2.39 -38.77
N ALA A 6 -18.30 1.50 -37.85
CA ALA A 6 -19.57 1.59 -37.14
C ALA A 6 -19.33 2.18 -35.74
N ILE A 7 -19.95 3.33 -35.47
CA ILE A 7 -19.94 3.99 -34.17
C ILE A 7 -21.31 3.79 -33.53
N ARG A 8 -21.36 3.17 -32.34
CA ARG A 8 -22.57 3.11 -31.51
C ARG A 8 -22.30 3.74 -30.15
N PHE A 9 -23.22 4.61 -29.74
CA PHE A 9 -23.32 5.11 -28.38
C PHE A 9 -24.24 4.17 -27.59
N ILE A 10 -23.79 3.72 -26.43
CA ILE A 10 -24.59 2.90 -25.51
C ILE A 10 -24.77 3.71 -24.22
N GLU A 11 -26.02 3.99 -23.87
CA GLU A 11 -26.41 4.58 -22.58
C GLU A 11 -26.57 3.45 -21.55
N ASP A 12 -25.87 3.56 -20.41
CA ASP A 12 -26.01 2.69 -19.23
C ASP A 12 -26.62 3.55 -18.10
N PRO A 13 -27.88 3.33 -17.69
CA PRO A 13 -28.61 4.23 -16.80
C PRO A 13 -28.05 4.32 -15.36
N LEU A 14 -27.03 3.52 -15.00
CA LEU A 14 -26.40 3.52 -13.68
C LEU A 14 -24.98 4.11 -13.65
N LYS A 15 -24.48 4.70 -14.75
CA LYS A 15 -23.17 5.37 -14.81
C LYS A 15 -23.25 6.70 -15.57
N THR A 16 -22.56 7.72 -15.06
CA THR A 16 -22.48 9.07 -15.64
C THR A 16 -21.53 9.21 -16.85
N TRP A 17 -21.28 8.14 -17.62
CA TRP A 17 -20.29 8.16 -18.71
C TRP A 17 -20.83 7.53 -20.00
N TRP A 18 -20.61 8.23 -21.12
CA TRP A 18 -20.90 7.74 -22.47
C TRP A 18 -19.84 6.73 -22.91
N PHE A 19 -20.26 5.56 -23.40
CA PHE A 19 -19.35 4.57 -23.99
C PHE A 19 -19.34 4.72 -25.51
N LEU A 20 -18.17 5.08 -26.06
CA LEU A 20 -17.94 5.05 -27.51
C LEU A 20 -17.40 3.66 -27.88
N THR A 21 -18.20 2.87 -28.60
CA THR A 21 -17.75 1.60 -29.16
C THR A 21 -17.41 1.80 -30.63
N ILE A 22 -16.14 1.57 -30.99
CA ILE A 22 -15.67 1.63 -32.38
C ILE A 22 -15.38 0.20 -32.83
N SER A 23 -16.12 -0.26 -33.86
CA SER A 23 -15.84 -1.53 -34.53
C SER A 23 -15.22 -1.25 -35.89
N ILE A 24 -14.04 -1.83 -36.14
CA ILE A 24 -13.32 -1.74 -37.41
C ILE A 24 -13.32 -3.13 -38.03
N THR A 25 -14.04 -3.31 -39.13
CA THR A 25 -14.02 -4.54 -39.93
C THR A 25 -13.15 -4.32 -41.18
N SER A 26 -12.18 -5.21 -41.38
CA SER A 26 -11.34 -5.28 -42.58
C SER A 26 -11.46 -6.68 -43.18
N SER A 27 -11.64 -6.78 -44.49
CA SER A 27 -11.62 -8.05 -45.23
C SER A 27 -10.20 -8.57 -45.53
N ALA A 28 -9.15 -7.84 -45.16
CA ALA A 28 -7.76 -8.20 -45.45
C ALA A 28 -6.99 -8.65 -44.19
N ARG A 29 -6.22 -9.74 -44.33
CA ARG A 29 -5.44 -10.45 -43.28
C ARG A 29 -4.22 -9.69 -42.72
N LEU A 30 -4.02 -8.41 -43.02
CA LEU A 30 -2.83 -7.66 -42.59
C LEU A 30 -3.23 -6.37 -41.86
N PHE A 31 -3.26 -6.42 -40.54
CA PHE A 31 -3.04 -5.24 -39.72
C PHE A 31 -1.53 -5.04 -39.63
N SER A 32 -0.99 -4.03 -40.30
CA SER A 32 0.40 -3.59 -40.06
C SER A 32 0.45 -2.70 -38.81
N ASP A 33 1.57 -2.71 -38.08
CA ASP A 33 1.76 -1.88 -36.88
C ASP A 33 1.52 -0.37 -37.13
N ASN A 34 1.79 0.10 -38.36
CA ASN A 34 1.53 1.47 -38.77
C ASN A 34 0.04 1.84 -38.84
N THR A 35 -0.84 0.89 -39.19
CA THR A 35 -2.29 1.14 -39.29
C THR A 35 -2.92 1.25 -37.90
N CYS A 36 -2.48 0.42 -36.95
CA CYS A 36 -2.83 0.55 -35.54
C CYS A 36 -2.31 1.86 -34.94
N GLY A 37 -1.08 2.25 -35.28
CA GLY A 37 -0.47 3.52 -34.84
C GLY A 37 -1.25 4.76 -35.27
N LEU A 38 -1.77 4.77 -36.50
CA LEU A 38 -2.62 5.86 -37.03
C LEU A 38 -3.97 5.96 -36.32
N ILE A 39 -4.64 4.83 -36.08
CA ILE A 39 -5.92 4.78 -35.34
C ILE A 39 -5.70 5.26 -33.88
N ILE A 40 -4.60 4.85 -33.24
CA ILE A 40 -4.25 5.28 -31.88
C ILE A 40 -3.97 6.80 -31.82
N ARG A 41 -3.29 7.36 -32.82
CA ARG A 41 -3.07 8.82 -32.91
C ARG A 41 -4.39 9.58 -33.05
N TYR A 42 -5.31 9.08 -33.88
CA TYR A 42 -6.62 9.72 -34.12
C TYR A 42 -7.59 9.64 -32.93
N LEU A 43 -7.40 8.68 -32.01
CA LEU A 43 -8.25 8.53 -30.82
C LEU A 43 -7.74 9.30 -29.60
N LYS A 44 -6.45 9.63 -29.55
CA LYS A 44 -5.85 10.46 -28.48
C LYS A 44 -6.34 11.91 -28.50
N SER A 45 -6.98 12.38 -29.58
CA SER A 45 -7.57 13.71 -29.72
C SER A 45 -8.99 13.81 -29.15
N PHE A 46 -9.63 12.70 -28.73
CA PHE A 46 -10.94 12.73 -28.08
C PHE A 46 -10.80 12.74 -26.56
N SER A 47 -11.46 13.69 -25.91
CA SER A 47 -11.48 13.92 -24.45
C SER A 47 -12.41 12.96 -23.66
N ALA A 48 -12.84 11.85 -24.27
CA ALA A 48 -13.75 10.86 -23.68
C ALA A 48 -13.08 9.49 -23.48
N LEU A 49 -13.64 8.69 -22.57
CA LEU A 49 -13.17 7.33 -22.28
C LEU A 49 -13.49 6.38 -23.45
N VAL A 50 -12.51 6.11 -24.32
CA VAL A 50 -12.69 5.21 -25.49
C VAL A 50 -12.40 3.76 -25.12
N VAL A 51 -13.38 2.87 -25.28
CA VAL A 51 -13.17 1.41 -25.22
C VAL A 51 -13.03 0.90 -26.66
N LEU A 52 -11.81 0.53 -27.06
CA LEU A 52 -11.54 0.09 -28.42
C LEU A 52 -11.72 -1.43 -28.56
N ARG A 53 -12.62 -1.87 -29.45
CA ARG A 53 -12.83 -3.29 -29.76
C ARG A 53 -12.11 -3.63 -31.06
N ILE A 54 -10.90 -4.18 -30.98
CA ILE A 54 -10.18 -4.70 -32.15
C ILE A 54 -10.37 -6.22 -32.22
N ASN A 55 -11.12 -6.71 -33.20
CA ASN A 55 -11.22 -8.15 -33.49
C ASN A 55 -10.05 -8.55 -34.38
N ILE A 56 -8.94 -8.97 -33.76
CA ILE A 56 -7.89 -9.75 -34.43
C ILE A 56 -8.09 -11.20 -33.96
N ALA A 57 -7.94 -12.17 -34.87
CA ALA A 57 -8.38 -13.57 -34.76
C ALA A 57 -7.84 -14.43 -33.57
N ARG A 58 -7.34 -13.83 -32.49
CA ARG A 58 -7.14 -14.45 -31.18
C ARG A 58 -7.58 -13.47 -30.09
N GLY A 59 -8.74 -13.72 -29.51
CA GLY A 59 -9.42 -12.83 -28.57
C GLY A 59 -8.56 -12.42 -27.37
N ARG A 60 -8.15 -11.15 -27.34
CA ARG A 60 -7.69 -10.46 -26.13
C ARG A 60 -8.44 -9.15 -25.99
N TRP A 61 -9.00 -8.94 -24.82
CA TRP A 61 -9.67 -7.71 -24.43
C TRP A 61 -8.62 -6.69 -24.00
N PHE A 62 -8.59 -5.51 -24.63
CA PHE A 62 -7.76 -4.39 -24.19
C PHE A 62 -8.68 -3.23 -23.77
N VAL A 63 -8.85 -3.05 -22.45
CA VAL A 63 -9.46 -1.84 -21.91
C VAL A 63 -8.34 -0.82 -21.74
N MET A 64 -8.18 0.09 -22.70
CA MET A 64 -7.34 1.27 -22.52
C MET A 64 -8.13 2.32 -21.76
N LYS A 65 -7.82 2.52 -20.47
CA LYS A 65 -8.25 3.73 -19.76
C LYS A 65 -7.35 4.87 -20.22
N GLY A 66 -7.86 5.74 -21.09
CA GLY A 66 -7.23 7.03 -21.38
C GLY A 66 -7.36 7.94 -20.16
N GLY A 67 -6.39 7.87 -19.24
CA GLY A 67 -6.22 8.91 -18.22
C GLY A 67 -5.64 10.17 -18.86
N VAL A 68 -6.13 11.34 -18.47
CA VAL A 68 -5.49 12.62 -18.82
C VAL A 68 -4.23 12.71 -17.96
N TRP A 69 -3.08 12.56 -18.60
CA TRP A 69 -1.78 12.70 -17.94
C TRP A 69 -1.42 14.17 -17.88
N ASN A 70 -1.41 14.73 -16.66
CA ASN A 70 -0.91 16.08 -16.44
C ASN A 70 0.59 16.03 -16.21
N LYS A 71 1.37 16.73 -17.03
CA LYS A 71 2.81 16.91 -16.77
C LYS A 71 3.00 17.96 -15.69
N VAL A 72 3.83 17.65 -14.71
CA VAL A 72 4.21 18.54 -13.61
C VAL A 72 5.72 18.61 -13.58
N SER A 73 6.28 19.78 -13.84
CA SER A 73 7.70 20.05 -13.64
C SER A 73 7.96 20.37 -12.17
N LEU A 74 8.88 19.63 -11.56
CA LEU A 74 9.22 19.73 -10.16
C LEU A 74 10.69 20.16 -10.05
N LYS A 75 10.93 21.33 -9.44
CA LYS A 75 12.29 21.83 -9.20
C LYS A 75 12.91 21.17 -7.98
N ILE A 76 14.25 21.09 -7.95
CA ILE A 76 15.00 20.67 -6.75
C ILE A 76 14.49 21.40 -5.51
N GLY A 77 14.33 20.66 -4.42
CA GLY A 77 13.83 21.17 -3.15
C GLY A 77 12.31 21.24 -3.06
N LYS A 78 11.55 20.82 -4.09
CA LYS A 78 10.08 20.77 -4.05
C LYS A 78 9.54 19.35 -3.94
N THR A 79 8.39 19.21 -3.30
CA THR A 79 7.64 17.94 -3.21
C THR A 79 6.31 18.04 -3.95
N LEU A 80 6.05 17.09 -4.86
CA LEU A 80 4.71 16.84 -5.37
C LEU A 80 3.98 15.88 -4.42
N ILE A 81 2.87 16.34 -3.83
CA ILE A 81 1.98 15.52 -3.00
C ILE A 81 0.82 15.04 -3.86
N VAL A 82 0.63 13.72 -3.97
CA VAL A 82 -0.46 13.14 -4.77
C VAL A 82 -1.41 12.34 -3.89
N ASP A 83 -2.72 12.62 -4.01
CA ASP A 83 -3.79 11.87 -3.37
C ASP A 83 -4.33 10.79 -4.31
N GLY A 84 -4.39 9.55 -3.84
CA GLY A 84 -4.93 8.44 -4.61
C GLY A 84 -6.46 8.38 -4.64
N PRO A 85 -7.06 7.75 -5.66
CA PRO A 85 -6.39 6.87 -6.63
C PRO A 85 -5.69 7.67 -7.74
N ALA A 86 -4.42 7.36 -7.97
CA ALA A 86 -3.62 8.00 -9.02
C ALA A 86 -2.49 7.08 -9.50
N THR A 87 -1.95 7.35 -10.68
CA THR A 87 -0.68 6.81 -11.17
C THR A 87 0.26 7.97 -11.48
N VAL A 88 1.51 7.88 -11.03
CA VAL A 88 2.56 8.86 -11.33
C VAL A 88 3.65 8.16 -12.10
N ARG A 89 4.13 8.78 -13.18
CA ARG A 89 5.30 8.33 -13.93
C ARG A 89 6.39 9.38 -13.86
N VAL A 90 7.62 8.94 -13.67
CA VAL A 90 8.79 9.80 -13.83
C VAL A 90 9.10 9.83 -15.32
N VAL A 91 9.01 11.02 -15.92
CA VAL A 91 9.26 11.24 -17.35
C VAL A 91 10.71 11.65 -17.56
N GLU A 92 11.21 12.54 -16.71
CA GLU A 92 12.59 13.04 -16.75
C GLU A 92 13.10 13.18 -15.31
N GLY A 93 14.39 12.92 -15.10
CA GLY A 93 15.07 13.07 -13.81
C GLY A 93 14.75 11.96 -12.80
N MET A 94 14.85 12.29 -11.51
CA MET A 94 14.61 11.35 -10.41
C MET A 94 13.90 12.00 -9.22
N VAL A 95 13.15 11.20 -8.48
CA VAL A 95 12.44 11.63 -7.27
C VAL A 95 12.61 10.63 -6.13
N ASN A 96 12.73 11.16 -4.92
CA ASN A 96 12.67 10.40 -3.69
C ASN A 96 11.20 10.22 -3.28
N VAL A 97 10.77 8.96 -3.11
CA VAL A 97 9.45 8.58 -2.63
C VAL A 97 9.62 7.73 -1.38
N MET A 98 9.29 8.30 -0.22
CA MET A 98 9.43 7.62 1.07
C MET A 98 10.83 7.03 1.30
N GLY A 99 11.90 7.72 0.93
CA GLY A 99 13.29 7.26 1.12
C GLY A 99 13.84 6.37 0.00
N ALA A 100 13.05 6.01 -1.01
CA ALA A 100 13.54 5.29 -2.19
C ALA A 100 13.60 6.20 -3.42
N VAL A 101 14.67 6.09 -4.20
CA VAL A 101 14.84 6.88 -5.43
C VAL A 101 14.18 6.17 -6.61
N PHE A 102 13.39 6.90 -7.38
CA PHE A 102 12.75 6.45 -8.60
C PHE A 102 13.15 7.38 -9.75
N ALA A 103 13.82 6.81 -10.75
CA ALA A 103 14.29 7.50 -11.94
C ALA A 103 13.28 7.39 -13.10
N GLU A 104 13.66 7.92 -14.27
CA GLU A 104 12.92 7.85 -15.53
C GLU A 104 12.31 6.47 -15.80
N ASP A 105 11.14 6.47 -16.46
CA ASP A 105 10.30 5.30 -16.74
C ASP A 105 9.68 4.59 -15.52
N SER A 106 10.03 4.99 -14.30
CA SER A 106 9.37 4.47 -13.10
C SER A 106 7.88 4.84 -13.08
N SER A 107 7.01 3.85 -12.83
CA SER A 107 5.57 4.04 -12.69
C SER A 107 5.06 3.59 -11.33
N LEU A 108 4.50 4.54 -10.58
CA LEU A 108 4.09 4.35 -9.20
C LEU A 108 2.58 4.54 -9.05
N LYS A 109 1.94 3.67 -8.26
CA LYS A 109 0.50 3.73 -7.98
C LYS A 109 0.26 4.33 -6.61
N VAL A 110 -0.58 5.36 -6.54
CA VAL A 110 -1.08 5.92 -5.29
C VAL A 110 -2.47 5.32 -5.03
N ARG A 111 -2.57 4.45 -4.01
CA ARG A 111 -3.84 3.77 -3.69
C ARG A 111 -4.91 4.75 -3.22
N ARG A 112 -6.18 4.39 -3.41
CA ARG A 112 -7.33 5.16 -2.94
C ARG A 112 -7.19 5.45 -1.43
N PHE A 113 -7.39 6.71 -1.04
CA PHE A 113 -7.24 7.19 0.35
C PHE A 113 -5.80 7.15 0.91
N ARG A 114 -4.80 6.82 0.10
CA ARG A 114 -3.39 7.07 0.40
C ARG A 114 -2.96 8.42 -0.20
N ARG A 115 -1.87 8.94 0.35
CA ARG A 115 -1.16 10.13 -0.11
C ARG A 115 0.31 9.77 -0.16
N THR A 116 0.96 10.10 -1.27
CA THR A 116 2.36 9.77 -1.50
C THR A 116 3.11 11.04 -1.93
N PRO A 117 4.21 11.39 -1.27
CA PRO A 117 5.08 12.47 -1.67
C PRO A 117 6.11 12.00 -2.70
N PHE A 118 6.40 12.86 -3.67
CA PHE A 118 7.45 12.71 -4.67
C PHE A 118 8.36 13.93 -4.55
N TYR A 119 9.52 13.77 -3.92
CA TYR A 119 10.44 14.85 -3.60
C TYR A 119 11.57 14.92 -4.62
N ALA A 120 11.76 16.08 -5.25
CA ALA A 120 12.91 16.35 -6.12
C ALA A 120 14.12 16.72 -5.25
N GLU A 121 14.91 15.73 -4.87
CA GLU A 121 16.00 15.89 -3.90
C GLU A 121 17.32 16.32 -4.55
N HIS A 122 17.72 15.65 -5.63
CA HIS A 122 19.03 15.82 -6.25
C HIS A 122 18.98 16.29 -7.72
N SER A 123 17.81 16.25 -8.34
CA SER A 123 17.61 16.76 -9.70
C SER A 123 16.22 17.38 -9.84
N ASP A 124 16.08 18.29 -10.81
CA ASP A 124 14.76 18.62 -11.33
C ASP A 124 14.13 17.33 -11.90
N ALA A 125 12.80 17.26 -11.89
CA ALA A 125 12.08 16.12 -12.41
C ALA A 125 10.82 16.54 -13.15
N VAL A 126 10.42 15.77 -14.16
CA VAL A 126 9.11 15.91 -14.81
C VAL A 126 8.28 14.68 -14.49
N LEU A 127 7.12 14.88 -13.87
CA LEU A 127 6.22 13.82 -13.48
C LEU A 127 4.94 13.88 -14.32
N ALA A 128 4.53 12.76 -14.90
CA ALA A 128 3.22 12.61 -15.52
C ALA A 128 2.24 12.00 -14.51
N VAL A 129 1.17 12.72 -14.18
CA VAL A 129 0.19 12.34 -13.17
C VAL A 129 -1.15 12.03 -13.82
N ASP A 130 -1.59 10.79 -13.70
CA ASP A 130 -2.98 10.36 -13.93
C ASP A 130 -3.70 10.30 -12.58
N GLY A 131 -4.26 11.44 -12.17
CA GLY A 131 -4.90 11.63 -10.88
C GLY A 131 -5.56 13.00 -10.76
N ARG A 132 -6.58 13.12 -9.91
CA ARG A 132 -7.40 14.35 -9.82
C ARG A 132 -6.96 15.34 -8.76
N LYS A 133 -6.17 14.91 -7.77
CA LYS A 133 -5.83 15.75 -6.61
C LYS A 133 -4.35 15.61 -6.29
N TYR A 134 -3.59 16.63 -6.65
CA TYR A 134 -2.19 16.77 -6.32
C TYR A 134 -1.84 18.24 -6.10
N GLN A 135 -0.76 18.52 -5.39
CA GLN A 135 -0.25 19.86 -5.15
C GLN A 135 1.27 19.82 -4.99
N VAL A 136 1.95 20.90 -5.41
CA VAL A 136 3.38 21.07 -5.17
C VAL A 136 3.56 21.92 -3.91
N VAL A 137 4.51 21.53 -3.06
CA VAL A 137 4.89 22.26 -1.85
C VAL A 137 6.41 22.44 -1.82
N GLU A 138 6.87 23.45 -1.11
CA GLU A 138 8.30 23.68 -0.86
C GLU A 138 8.82 22.71 0.21
N GLY A 139 10.07 22.26 0.04
CA GLY A 139 10.78 21.38 0.97
C GLY A 139 10.36 19.91 0.91
N SER A 140 11.07 19.10 1.70
CA SER A 140 10.70 17.71 1.97
C SER A 140 9.49 17.63 2.90
N THR A 141 8.60 16.68 2.62
CA THR A 141 7.46 16.37 3.51
C THR A 141 7.75 15.25 4.51
N ILE A 142 8.94 14.65 4.43
CA ILE A 142 9.44 13.67 5.39
C ILE A 142 10.15 14.44 6.51
N PRO A 143 9.73 14.27 7.78
CA PRO A 143 10.38 14.96 8.91
C PRO A 143 11.86 14.59 9.04
N ALA A 144 12.72 15.56 9.38
CA ALA A 144 14.15 15.32 9.59
C ALA A 144 14.38 14.28 10.72
N SER A 145 13.52 14.28 11.74
CA SER A 145 13.53 13.29 12.82
C SER A 145 13.43 11.84 12.35
N TRP A 146 12.88 11.58 11.15
CA TRP A 146 12.85 10.24 10.57
C TRP A 146 14.23 9.81 10.06
N THR A 147 14.96 10.72 9.41
CA THR A 147 16.33 10.47 8.94
C THR A 147 17.26 10.24 10.13
N ASP A 148 17.24 11.11 11.14
CA ASP A 148 18.04 10.97 12.36
C ASP A 148 17.75 9.64 13.07
N CYS A 149 16.47 9.24 13.10
CA CYS A 149 16.05 7.96 13.64
C CYS A 149 16.62 6.79 12.83
N ALA A 150 16.54 6.85 11.51
CA ALA A 150 17.04 5.79 10.64
C ALA A 150 18.55 5.61 10.78
N GLU A 151 19.31 6.71 10.85
CA GLU A 151 20.76 6.71 11.10
C GLU A 151 21.11 6.06 12.44
N LYS A 152 20.43 6.46 13.52
CA LYS A 152 20.66 5.90 14.87
C LYS A 152 20.36 4.40 14.96
N THR A 153 19.52 3.90 14.07
CA THR A 153 19.02 2.52 14.09
C THR A 153 19.55 1.69 12.92
N MET A 154 20.45 2.22 12.09
CA MET A 154 20.96 1.52 10.90
C MET A 154 21.93 0.38 11.23
N GLY A 155 22.58 0.40 12.40
CA GLY A 155 23.58 -0.59 12.80
C GLY A 155 23.10 -2.05 12.70
N LYS A 156 24.05 -2.97 12.45
CA LYS A 156 23.77 -4.41 12.26
C LYS A 156 23.16 -5.08 13.50
N ASP A 157 23.46 -4.57 14.69
CA ASP A 157 22.91 -5.10 15.95
C ASP A 157 21.44 -4.71 16.18
N ALA A 158 20.95 -3.71 15.45
CA ALA A 158 19.57 -3.25 15.52
C ALA A 158 18.65 -4.14 14.67
N LYS A 159 18.44 -5.37 15.13
CA LYS A 159 17.75 -6.44 14.37
C LYS A 159 16.23 -6.28 14.32
N LEU A 160 15.62 -5.70 15.34
CA LEU A 160 14.16 -5.52 15.41
C LEU A 160 13.82 -4.09 15.81
N ILE A 161 13.08 -3.41 14.93
CA ILE A 161 12.60 -2.04 15.12
C ILE A 161 11.08 -2.06 15.18
N ALA A 162 10.49 -1.64 16.30
CA ALA A 162 9.04 -1.59 16.48
C ALA A 162 8.53 -0.16 16.35
N ILE A 163 7.46 0.05 15.59
CA ILE A 163 6.85 1.37 15.41
C ILE A 163 5.52 1.42 16.15
N ILE A 164 5.37 2.42 17.02
CA ILE A 164 4.13 2.70 17.76
C ILE A 164 3.63 4.12 17.46
N GLY A 165 2.37 4.38 17.75
CA GLY A 165 1.75 5.67 17.46
C GLY A 165 0.26 5.60 17.26
N GLY A 166 -0.39 6.75 17.35
CA GLY A 166 -1.83 6.88 17.18
C GLY A 166 -2.32 6.56 15.77
N VAL A 167 -3.63 6.54 15.64
CA VAL A 167 -4.31 6.45 14.36
C VAL A 167 -3.93 7.64 13.45
N ASP A 168 -3.59 7.37 12.18
CA ASP A 168 -3.19 8.41 11.19
C ASP A 168 -2.02 9.30 11.66
N SER A 169 -1.06 8.73 12.41
CA SER A 169 0.19 9.44 12.78
C SER A 169 1.32 9.31 11.74
N GLY A 170 1.17 8.44 10.75
CA GLY A 170 2.19 8.18 9.73
C GLY A 170 2.98 6.87 9.89
N LYS A 171 2.63 6.00 10.85
CA LYS A 171 3.34 4.72 11.10
C LYS A 171 3.67 3.90 9.85
N THR A 172 2.69 3.62 8.99
CA THR A 172 2.91 2.88 7.74
C THR A 172 3.91 3.57 6.81
N SER A 173 3.86 4.91 6.74
CA SER A 173 4.78 5.70 5.92
C SER A 173 6.18 5.68 6.52
N LEU A 174 6.30 5.78 7.85
CA LEU A 174 7.57 5.63 8.57
C LEU A 174 8.14 4.22 8.38
N ALA A 175 7.32 3.18 8.45
CA ALA A 175 7.74 1.81 8.17
C ALA A 175 8.30 1.67 6.74
N THR A 176 7.60 2.26 5.75
CA THR A 176 8.05 2.28 4.36
C THR A 176 9.39 3.02 4.24
N PHE A 177 9.52 4.17 4.90
CA PHE A 177 10.75 4.96 4.92
C PHE A 177 11.93 4.21 5.54
N LEU A 178 11.76 3.64 6.73
CA LEU A 178 12.82 2.87 7.40
C LEU A 178 13.24 1.65 6.57
N VAL A 179 12.28 0.95 5.96
CA VAL A 179 12.59 -0.18 5.06
C VAL A 179 13.45 0.29 3.89
N ASN A 180 13.06 1.36 3.21
CA ASN A 180 13.82 1.91 2.09
C ASN A 180 15.20 2.40 2.52
N TYR A 181 15.29 3.07 3.66
CA TYR A 181 16.55 3.55 4.19
C TYR A 181 17.51 2.40 4.49
N TYR A 182 17.04 1.35 5.17
CA TYR A 182 17.87 0.19 5.50
C TYR A 182 18.26 -0.64 4.28
N LEU A 183 17.48 -0.62 3.20
CA LEU A 183 17.84 -1.31 1.95
C LEU A 183 19.11 -0.75 1.28
N ASN A 184 19.56 0.45 1.65
CA ASN A 184 20.86 0.97 1.22
C ASN A 184 22.06 0.23 1.88
N PHE A 185 21.81 -0.47 2.99
CA PHE A 185 22.85 -1.12 3.80
C PHE A 185 22.64 -2.63 3.97
N HIS A 186 21.46 -3.13 3.59
CA HIS A 186 21.07 -4.52 3.70
C HIS A 186 20.34 -4.96 2.43
N GLU A 187 20.63 -6.17 1.95
CA GLU A 187 19.97 -6.71 0.75
C GLU A 187 18.48 -7.05 0.98
N ARG A 188 18.13 -7.36 2.24
CA ARG A 188 16.82 -7.89 2.61
C ARG A 188 16.37 -7.30 3.94
N ILE A 189 15.18 -6.69 3.95
CA ILE A 189 14.54 -6.16 5.16
C ILE A 189 13.23 -6.90 5.40
N GLY A 190 13.08 -7.46 6.59
CA GLY A 190 11.83 -8.03 7.06
C GLY A 190 10.81 -6.95 7.38
N VAL A 191 9.58 -7.16 6.97
CA VAL A 191 8.46 -6.28 7.31
C VAL A 191 7.39 -7.13 7.96
N VAL A 192 6.96 -6.72 9.16
CA VAL A 192 5.83 -7.29 9.87
C VAL A 192 4.76 -6.23 10.01
N ASP A 193 3.55 -6.55 9.61
CA ASP A 193 2.38 -5.70 9.77
C ASP A 193 1.40 -6.35 10.75
N GLY A 194 1.37 -5.80 11.96
CA GLY A 194 0.51 -6.18 13.07
C GLY A 194 -0.78 -5.35 13.16
N ASP A 195 -1.05 -4.42 12.23
CA ASP A 195 -2.34 -3.72 12.18
C ASP A 195 -3.41 -4.62 11.55
N THR A 196 -4.11 -5.39 12.40
CA THR A 196 -5.18 -6.29 11.93
C THR A 196 -6.37 -5.55 11.32
N GLY A 197 -6.55 -4.26 11.61
CA GLY A 197 -7.63 -3.44 11.06
C GLY A 197 -7.33 -2.93 9.64
N GLN A 198 -6.08 -2.55 9.38
CA GLN A 198 -5.64 -1.95 8.11
C GLN A 198 -4.35 -2.58 7.57
N ASN A 199 -4.21 -3.90 7.68
CA ASN A 199 -3.04 -4.62 7.18
C ASN A 199 -2.79 -4.30 5.70
N ASP A 200 -1.59 -3.78 5.42
CA ASP A 200 -1.13 -3.33 4.11
C ASP A 200 -0.50 -4.47 3.31
N LEU A 201 0.13 -5.44 3.97
CA LEU A 201 0.76 -6.62 3.34
C LEU A 201 -0.28 -7.69 2.98
N GLY A 202 -1.14 -8.01 3.94
CA GLY A 202 -2.15 -9.05 3.85
C GLY A 202 -3.58 -8.53 3.70
N VAL A 203 -4.52 -9.27 4.29
CA VAL A 203 -5.93 -8.88 4.38
C VAL A 203 -6.26 -8.44 5.80
N PRO A 204 -7.33 -7.64 6.00
CA PRO A 204 -7.81 -7.34 7.34
C PRO A 204 -8.06 -8.64 8.12
N GLY A 205 -7.87 -8.62 9.44
CA GLY A 205 -8.00 -9.83 10.26
C GLY A 205 -6.73 -10.67 10.38
N THR A 206 -5.60 -10.21 9.83
CA THR A 206 -4.35 -10.96 9.82
C THR A 206 -3.18 -10.18 10.41
N VAL A 207 -2.19 -10.92 10.91
CA VAL A 207 -0.81 -10.45 11.03
C VAL A 207 -0.07 -11.00 9.82
N SER A 208 0.65 -10.13 9.12
CA SER A 208 1.32 -10.51 7.88
C SER A 208 2.78 -10.10 7.91
N ALA A 209 3.63 -10.88 7.27
CA ALA A 209 5.02 -10.53 7.11
C ALA A 209 5.60 -10.99 5.78
N GLY A 210 6.62 -10.27 5.32
CA GLY A 210 7.35 -10.58 4.11
C GLY A 210 8.71 -9.90 4.10
N VAL A 211 9.42 -10.04 2.99
CA VAL A 211 10.76 -9.48 2.82
C VAL A 211 10.74 -8.48 1.67
N ALA A 212 11.27 -7.29 1.93
CA ALA A 212 11.57 -6.29 0.92
C ALA A 212 13.04 -6.42 0.49
N SER A 213 13.29 -6.32 -0.80
CA SER A 213 14.64 -6.33 -1.41
C SER A 213 14.82 -5.23 -2.46
N LYS A 214 13.87 -4.30 -2.55
CA LYS A 214 13.86 -3.17 -3.48
C LYS A 214 13.04 -2.03 -2.91
N GLY A 215 13.33 -0.81 -3.36
CA GLY A 215 12.63 0.40 -2.95
C GLY A 215 11.11 0.30 -3.11
N LEU A 216 10.39 0.83 -2.12
CA LEU A 216 8.95 0.76 -1.98
C LEU A 216 8.35 2.17 -2.01
N SER A 217 7.25 2.37 -2.72
CA SER A 217 6.45 3.59 -2.58
C SER A 217 5.26 3.43 -1.64
N ASP A 218 4.94 2.18 -1.30
CA ASP A 218 3.84 1.81 -0.42
C ASP A 218 4.15 0.42 0.18
N LEU A 219 4.00 0.27 1.49
CA LEU A 219 4.26 -0.99 2.20
C LEU A 219 3.52 -2.20 1.60
N CYS A 220 2.37 -1.99 0.95
CA CYS A 220 1.59 -3.05 0.29
C CYS A 220 2.26 -3.70 -0.93
N GLN A 221 3.42 -3.19 -1.35
CA GLN A 221 4.25 -3.78 -2.40
C GLN A 221 5.07 -4.96 -1.87
N VAL A 222 5.25 -5.07 -0.56
CA VAL A 222 5.86 -6.26 0.05
C VAL A 222 4.90 -7.43 -0.08
N LYS A 223 5.35 -8.50 -0.75
CA LYS A 223 4.55 -9.72 -0.87
C LYS A 223 4.58 -10.45 0.47
N PRO A 224 3.42 -10.79 1.05
CA PRO A 224 3.41 -11.56 2.28
C PRO A 224 3.92 -12.98 2.02
N GLU A 225 4.87 -13.40 2.85
CA GLU A 225 5.40 -14.77 2.91
C GLU A 225 4.80 -15.57 4.07
N VAL A 226 4.34 -14.86 5.10
CA VAL A 226 3.66 -15.41 6.26
C VAL A 226 2.39 -14.60 6.49
N ILE A 227 1.27 -15.30 6.66
CA ILE A 227 -0.01 -14.70 7.04
C ILE A 227 -0.57 -15.55 8.16
N GLU A 228 -0.80 -14.96 9.32
CA GLU A 228 -1.50 -15.58 10.45
C GLU A 228 -2.88 -14.94 10.56
N PHE A 229 -3.94 -15.74 10.41
CA PHE A 229 -5.31 -15.27 10.51
C PHE A 229 -5.76 -15.25 11.98
N ILE A 230 -6.12 -14.07 12.46
CA ILE A 230 -6.62 -13.85 13.81
C ILE A 230 -8.14 -13.73 13.82
N GLY A 231 -8.72 -13.20 12.73
CA GLY A 231 -10.16 -13.05 12.57
C GLY A 231 -10.77 -11.85 13.30
N LEU A 232 -9.95 -10.89 13.72
CA LEU A 232 -10.37 -9.63 14.34
C LEU A 232 -9.81 -8.43 13.60
N THR A 233 -10.58 -7.35 13.47
CA THR A 233 -10.09 -6.09 12.87
C THR A 233 -9.75 -5.02 13.90
N ALA A 234 -9.83 -5.36 15.18
CA ALA A 234 -9.54 -4.47 16.29
C ALA A 234 -9.08 -5.31 17.50
N PRO A 235 -8.00 -4.91 18.19
CA PRO A 235 -7.27 -5.74 19.16
C PRO A 235 -8.00 -5.94 20.50
N GLU A 236 -9.08 -5.22 20.79
CA GLU A 236 -9.59 -5.06 22.16
C GLU A 236 -10.04 -6.36 22.84
N THR A 237 -10.55 -7.32 22.07
CA THR A 237 -11.13 -8.56 22.62
C THR A 237 -10.12 -9.69 22.78
N ARG A 238 -9.02 -9.69 22.00
CA ARG A 238 -8.06 -10.81 21.91
C ARG A 238 -6.63 -10.29 21.74
N ALA A 239 -6.28 -9.31 22.56
CA ALA A 239 -5.00 -8.60 22.54
C ALA A 239 -3.81 -9.56 22.74
N GLY A 240 -3.91 -10.49 23.70
CA GLY A 240 -2.85 -11.50 23.95
C GLY A 240 -2.58 -12.38 22.73
N GLU A 241 -3.63 -12.90 22.09
CA GLU A 241 -3.50 -13.74 20.88
C GLU A 241 -2.86 -12.98 19.70
N LEU A 242 -3.14 -11.67 19.59
CA LEU A 242 -2.48 -10.82 18.61
C LEU A 242 -0.98 -10.69 18.91
N ASN A 243 -0.60 -10.48 20.17
CA ASN A 243 0.81 -10.41 20.57
C ASN A 243 1.56 -11.71 20.29
N GLU A 244 0.97 -12.85 20.65
CA GLU A 244 1.53 -14.17 20.36
C GLU A 244 1.73 -14.39 18.86
N SER A 245 0.76 -13.98 18.04
CA SER A 245 0.86 -14.06 16.59
C SER A 245 1.99 -13.18 16.04
N ILE A 246 2.14 -11.95 16.52
CA ILE A 246 3.23 -11.06 16.12
C ILE A 246 4.59 -11.70 16.47
N VAL A 247 4.74 -12.24 17.68
CA VAL A 247 5.95 -12.96 18.10
C VAL A 247 6.24 -14.14 17.18
N LYS A 248 5.22 -14.96 16.88
CA LYS A 248 5.34 -16.12 15.99
C LYS A 248 5.79 -15.71 14.58
N VAL A 249 5.22 -14.64 14.03
CA VAL A 249 5.53 -14.14 12.69
C VAL A 249 6.96 -13.55 12.63
N ILE A 250 7.39 -12.81 13.64
CA ILE A 250 8.77 -12.31 13.75
C ILE A 250 9.76 -13.48 13.77
N ARG A 251 9.53 -14.49 14.63
CA ARG A 251 10.38 -15.69 14.69
C ARG A 251 10.48 -16.41 13.34
N LYS A 252 9.36 -16.53 12.61
CA LYS A 252 9.34 -17.13 11.27
C LYS A 252 10.20 -16.36 10.28
N LEU A 253 10.23 -15.02 10.30
CA LEU A 253 11.13 -14.23 9.46
C LEU A 253 12.59 -14.41 9.87
N SER A 254 12.88 -14.37 11.18
CA SER A 254 14.25 -14.56 11.68
C SER A 254 14.83 -15.93 11.30
N HIS A 255 14.04 -17.01 11.38
CA HIS A 255 14.45 -18.34 10.93
C HIS A 255 14.74 -18.44 9.43
N LYS A 256 14.25 -17.50 8.61
CA LYS A 256 14.60 -17.39 7.18
C LYS A 256 15.90 -16.61 6.93
N GLY A 257 16.63 -16.26 7.97
CA GLY A 257 17.89 -15.50 7.88
C GLY A 257 17.67 -14.01 7.58
N VAL A 258 16.51 -13.45 7.94
CA VAL A 258 16.27 -12.01 7.84
C VAL A 258 16.85 -11.33 9.07
N GLU A 259 17.91 -10.55 8.88
CA GLU A 259 18.69 -9.97 9.98
C GLU A 259 18.08 -8.70 10.57
N LYS A 260 17.30 -7.96 9.77
CA LYS A 260 16.70 -6.69 10.16
C LYS A 260 15.22 -6.66 9.85
N ILE A 261 14.40 -6.38 10.85
CA ILE A 261 12.93 -6.45 10.79
C ILE A 261 12.33 -5.13 11.29
N VAL A 262 11.38 -4.60 10.51
CA VAL A 262 10.54 -3.46 10.88
C VAL A 262 9.13 -3.95 11.18
N LEU A 263 8.67 -3.71 12.41
CA LEU A 263 7.32 -4.01 12.86
C LEU A 263 6.44 -2.75 12.84
N ASN A 264 5.43 -2.75 11.98
CA ASN A 264 4.33 -1.78 12.00
C ASN A 264 3.21 -2.28 12.92
N THR A 265 2.83 -1.50 13.94
CA THR A 265 1.74 -1.86 14.86
C THR A 265 0.43 -1.14 14.54
N ASP A 266 -0.67 -1.60 15.15
CA ASP A 266 -1.99 -0.94 15.08
C ASP A 266 -1.98 0.45 15.73
N GLY A 267 -3.05 1.22 15.52
CA GLY A 267 -3.19 2.59 16.07
C GLY A 267 -3.86 2.73 17.43
N TRP A 268 -4.07 1.66 18.20
CA TRP A 268 -4.82 1.72 19.45
C TRP A 268 -3.97 2.27 20.60
N VAL A 269 -4.21 3.52 20.97
CA VAL A 269 -3.42 4.26 21.98
C VAL A 269 -4.23 4.69 23.20
N SER A 270 -5.42 4.11 23.41
CA SER A 270 -6.09 4.24 24.71
C SER A 270 -5.19 3.66 25.82
N PRO A 271 -5.42 3.96 27.11
CA PRO A 271 -4.64 3.38 28.21
C PRO A 271 -4.51 1.84 28.12
N LYS A 272 -5.60 1.13 27.79
CA LYS A 272 -5.58 -0.33 27.55
C LYS A 272 -4.72 -0.71 26.34
N GLY A 273 -4.77 0.08 25.28
CA GLY A 273 -3.97 -0.13 24.07
C GLY A 273 -2.47 0.11 24.29
N LEU A 274 -2.12 1.12 25.09
CA LEU A 274 -0.74 1.39 25.48
C LEU A 274 -0.18 0.27 26.36
N LYS A 275 -0.96 -0.22 27.32
CA LYS A 275 -0.61 -1.40 28.12
C LYS A 275 -0.37 -2.64 27.26
N TYR A 276 -1.30 -2.95 26.35
CA TYR A 276 -1.15 -4.07 25.40
C TYR A 276 0.13 -3.95 24.54
N LYS A 277 0.47 -2.72 24.09
CA LYS A 277 1.71 -2.47 23.34
C LYS A 277 2.95 -2.64 24.23
N ALA A 278 2.90 -2.21 25.48
CA ALA A 278 3.98 -2.43 26.43
C ALA A 278 4.23 -3.93 26.66
N GLU A 279 3.15 -4.72 26.83
CA GLU A 279 3.22 -6.18 26.89
C GLU A 279 3.87 -6.78 25.63
N LEU A 280 3.48 -6.31 24.43
CA LEU A 280 4.10 -6.72 23.17
C LEU A 280 5.61 -6.44 23.15
N MET A 281 6.02 -5.23 23.56
CA MET A 281 7.44 -4.86 23.62
C MET A 281 8.20 -5.74 24.62
N GLY A 282 7.59 -6.08 25.76
CA GLY A 282 8.14 -7.04 26.72
C GLY A 282 8.37 -8.43 26.14
N MET A 283 7.47 -8.89 25.26
CA MET A 283 7.56 -10.20 24.60
C MET A 283 8.59 -10.24 23.47
N ILE A 284 8.64 -9.20 22.62
CA ILE A 284 9.50 -9.19 21.42
C ILE A 284 10.88 -8.56 21.70
N LYS A 285 11.01 -7.75 22.75
CA LYS A 285 12.23 -7.02 23.15
C LYS A 285 12.94 -6.36 21.97
N PRO A 286 12.30 -5.39 21.28
CA PRO A 286 12.90 -4.78 20.11
C PRO A 286 14.13 -3.97 20.50
N CYS A 287 15.11 -3.88 19.60
CA CYS A 287 16.32 -3.08 19.82
C CYS A 287 15.98 -1.59 19.99
N PHE A 288 14.94 -1.14 19.27
CA PHE A 288 14.41 0.21 19.36
C PHE A 288 12.89 0.23 19.20
N ILE A 289 12.26 1.15 19.92
CA ILE A 289 10.86 1.51 19.76
C ILE A 289 10.81 2.91 19.16
N ILE A 290 10.26 3.05 17.96
CA ILE A 290 10.10 4.33 17.28
C ILE A 290 8.67 4.80 17.49
N SER A 291 8.52 5.96 18.10
CA SER A 291 7.23 6.42 18.58
C SER A 291 6.76 7.68 17.89
N LEU A 292 5.55 7.59 17.33
CA LEU A 292 4.72 8.68 16.82
C LEU A 292 3.53 8.96 17.76
N LEU A 293 3.69 8.69 19.05
CA LEU A 293 2.68 9.01 20.07
C LEU A 293 2.64 10.52 20.35
N ARG A 294 1.54 10.99 20.92
CA ARG A 294 1.47 12.35 21.49
C ARG A 294 2.20 12.37 22.83
N GLU A 295 2.52 13.56 23.32
CA GLU A 295 3.27 13.71 24.57
C GLU A 295 2.52 13.07 25.75
N GLU A 296 1.21 13.24 25.85
CA GLU A 296 0.42 12.61 26.91
C GLU A 296 0.44 11.07 26.86
N ASP A 297 0.35 10.49 25.67
CA ASP A 297 0.38 9.04 25.45
C ASP A 297 1.79 8.48 25.69
N HIS A 298 2.83 9.29 25.44
CA HIS A 298 4.22 8.94 25.66
C HIS A 298 4.52 8.68 27.13
N VAL A 299 4.09 9.59 28.01
CA VAL A 299 4.27 9.46 29.47
C VAL A 299 3.62 8.18 29.99
N VAL A 300 2.40 7.87 29.52
CA VAL A 300 1.70 6.64 29.90
C VAL A 300 2.45 5.42 29.37
N PHE A 301 2.85 5.42 28.10
CA PHE A 301 3.53 4.28 27.49
C PHE A 301 4.89 3.99 28.14
N GLU A 302 5.69 5.01 28.44
CA GLU A 302 6.99 4.86 29.12
C GLU A 302 6.84 4.27 30.52
N LYS A 303 5.76 4.61 31.23
CA LYS A 303 5.42 3.99 32.51
C LYS A 303 5.04 2.52 32.36
N GLU A 304 4.20 2.18 31.37
CA GLU A 304 3.72 0.81 31.15
C GLU A 304 4.84 -0.12 30.67
N VAL A 305 5.73 0.36 29.77
CA VAL A 305 6.81 -0.45 29.21
C VAL A 305 8.00 -0.61 30.17
N GLY A 306 8.17 0.34 31.09
CA GLY A 306 9.23 0.32 32.09
C GLY A 306 10.62 0.63 31.52
N GLN A 307 11.64 0.35 32.34
CA GLN A 307 13.03 0.63 32.00
C GLN A 307 13.63 -0.42 31.07
N GLY A 308 14.74 -0.08 30.40
CA GLY A 308 15.51 -1.01 29.55
C GLY A 308 15.13 -0.98 28.06
N PHE A 309 14.14 -0.17 27.67
CA PHE A 309 13.80 0.02 26.26
C PHE A 309 14.37 1.33 25.71
N ARG A 310 14.88 1.28 24.47
CA ARG A 310 15.40 2.44 23.74
C ARG A 310 14.28 3.03 22.90
N ILE A 311 13.62 4.06 23.41
CA ILE A 311 12.54 4.76 22.71
C ILE A 311 13.10 5.97 21.97
N ILE A 312 12.82 6.07 20.67
CA ILE A 312 13.12 7.25 19.85
C ILE A 312 11.79 7.90 19.48
N ARG A 313 11.57 9.12 19.97
CA ARG A 313 10.40 9.93 19.61
C ARG A 313 10.65 10.61 18.27
N VAL A 314 9.68 10.55 17.36
CA VAL A 314 9.77 11.16 16.03
C VAL A 314 8.50 11.93 15.70
N GLU A 315 8.62 12.93 14.83
CA GLU A 315 7.50 13.80 14.49
C GLU A 315 6.54 13.12 13.52
N SER A 316 5.25 13.46 13.64
CA SER A 316 4.26 13.12 12.62
C SER A 316 4.42 14.03 11.39
N PRO A 317 4.29 13.51 10.16
CA PRO A 317 4.39 14.34 8.96
C PRO A 317 3.31 15.42 8.90
N SER A 318 3.66 16.60 8.39
CA SER A 318 2.74 17.75 8.29
C SER A 318 1.56 17.51 7.33
N TYR A 319 1.75 16.66 6.31
CA TYR A 319 0.74 16.41 5.27
C TYR A 319 0.00 15.09 5.43
N VAL A 320 -0.08 14.50 6.63
CA VAL A 320 -0.80 13.21 6.80
C VAL A 320 -2.28 13.35 6.42
N LYS A 321 -2.72 12.45 5.53
CA LYS A 321 -4.12 12.35 5.12
C LYS A 321 -4.92 11.59 6.19
N LYS A 322 -5.73 12.33 6.95
CA LYS A 322 -6.70 11.75 7.92
C LYS A 322 -7.75 10.90 7.21
N ARG A 323 -8.14 9.79 7.84
CA ARG A 323 -9.12 8.84 7.30
C ARG A 323 -10.25 8.61 8.29
N ASN A 324 -11.48 8.85 7.86
CA ASN A 324 -12.65 8.56 8.67
C ASN A 324 -12.99 7.05 8.71
N ARG A 325 -13.90 6.66 9.61
CA ARG A 325 -14.31 5.25 9.80
C ARG A 325 -14.84 4.60 8.51
N VAL A 326 -15.60 5.36 7.70
CA VAL A 326 -16.17 4.88 6.42
C VAL A 326 -15.07 4.59 5.41
N GLN A 327 -14.10 5.49 5.26
CA GLN A 327 -12.95 5.32 4.37
C GLN A 327 -12.12 4.10 4.77
N ARG A 328 -11.89 3.88 6.07
CA ARG A 328 -11.20 2.68 6.59
C ARG A 328 -11.95 1.39 6.28
N ARG A 329 -13.28 1.39 6.43
CA ARG A 329 -14.12 0.25 6.02
C ARG A 329 -13.98 -0.02 4.53
N LEU A 330 -13.97 1.02 3.70
CA LEU A 330 -13.82 0.86 2.26
C LEU A 330 -12.43 0.35 1.86
N ILE A 331 -11.36 0.80 2.53
CA ILE A 331 -10.00 0.23 2.35
C ILE A 331 -10.02 -1.27 2.64
N ARG A 332 -10.64 -1.70 3.75
CA ARG A 332 -10.76 -3.13 4.09
C ARG A 332 -11.46 -3.93 2.97
N ILE A 333 -12.57 -3.42 2.44
CA ILE A 333 -13.29 -4.04 1.32
C ILE A 333 -12.39 -4.14 0.08
N LEU A 334 -11.65 -3.09 -0.24
CA LEU A 334 -10.74 -3.07 -1.39
C LEU A 334 -9.58 -4.05 -1.22
N ASN A 335 -9.03 -4.20 -0.01
CA ASN A 335 -7.97 -5.17 0.28
C ASN A 335 -8.47 -6.61 0.09
N TYR A 336 -9.68 -6.94 0.59
CA TYR A 336 -10.30 -8.24 0.32
C TYR A 336 -10.52 -8.49 -1.18
N ARG A 337 -11.08 -7.51 -1.90
CA ARG A 337 -11.28 -7.63 -3.36
C ARG A 337 -9.98 -7.83 -4.12
N LYS A 338 -8.91 -7.11 -3.73
CA LYS A 338 -7.56 -7.30 -4.31
C LYS A 338 -7.07 -8.73 -4.08
N HIS A 339 -7.16 -9.21 -2.84
CA HIS A 339 -6.68 -10.54 -2.46
C HIS A 339 -7.39 -11.65 -3.25
N PHE A 340 -8.72 -11.58 -3.36
CA PHE A 340 -9.52 -12.60 -4.06
C PHE A 340 -9.71 -12.32 -5.57
N SER A 341 -9.11 -11.27 -6.14
CA SER A 341 -9.33 -10.89 -7.55
C SER A 341 -8.90 -11.96 -8.57
N LYS A 342 -8.00 -12.86 -8.19
CA LYS A 342 -7.47 -13.95 -9.02
C LYS A 342 -7.73 -15.33 -8.39
N SER A 343 -8.67 -15.43 -7.46
CA SER A 343 -9.01 -16.72 -6.86
C SER A 343 -9.77 -17.61 -7.86
N ARG A 344 -9.65 -18.93 -7.66
CA ARG A 344 -10.45 -19.93 -8.37
C ARG A 344 -11.58 -20.39 -7.46
N LEU A 345 -12.75 -20.64 -8.03
CA LEU A 345 -13.81 -21.33 -7.31
C LEU A 345 -13.38 -22.77 -7.03
N VAL A 346 -13.48 -23.20 -5.77
CA VAL A 346 -13.19 -24.57 -5.35
C VAL A 346 -14.43 -25.11 -4.65
N LYS A 347 -14.87 -26.30 -5.01
CA LYS A 347 -15.93 -27.04 -4.32
C LYS A 347 -15.30 -28.04 -3.37
N LYS A 348 -15.82 -28.12 -2.15
CA LYS A 348 -15.38 -29.03 -1.10
C LYS A 348 -16.60 -29.63 -0.41
N SER A 349 -16.55 -30.91 -0.08
CA SER A 349 -17.57 -31.54 0.75
C SER A 349 -17.53 -30.94 2.15
N VAL A 350 -18.69 -30.70 2.75
CA VAL A 350 -18.78 -30.22 4.14
C VAL A 350 -18.12 -31.21 5.09
N GLY A 351 -18.24 -32.52 4.84
CA GLY A 351 -17.58 -33.57 5.63
C GLY A 351 -16.05 -33.56 5.55
N GLU A 352 -15.47 -32.86 4.56
CA GLU A 352 -14.01 -32.68 4.44
C GLU A 352 -13.51 -31.40 5.15
N ILE A 353 -14.41 -30.59 5.73
CA ILE A 353 -14.08 -29.28 6.30
C ILE A 353 -14.39 -29.27 7.80
N THR A 354 -13.38 -28.98 8.61
CA THR A 354 -13.59 -28.65 10.02
C THR A 354 -13.81 -27.15 10.16
N PHE A 355 -14.97 -26.76 10.68
CA PHE A 355 -15.25 -25.38 11.07
C PHE A 355 -14.83 -25.17 12.52
N ILE A 356 -13.97 -24.19 12.76
CA ILE A 356 -13.52 -23.80 14.09
C ILE A 356 -14.16 -22.45 14.43
N ASN A 357 -14.70 -22.32 15.64
CA ASN A 357 -15.32 -21.08 16.15
C ASN A 357 -16.43 -20.51 15.26
N HIS A 358 -17.21 -21.37 14.59
CA HIS A 358 -18.34 -20.96 13.74
C HIS A 358 -19.60 -21.76 14.10
N PRO A 359 -20.78 -21.13 14.21
CA PRO A 359 -22.04 -21.83 14.48
C PRO A 359 -22.62 -22.60 13.28
N PHE A 360 -21.82 -22.87 12.23
CA PHE A 360 -22.33 -23.60 11.07
C PHE A 360 -22.68 -25.01 11.53
N LEU A 361 -23.87 -25.49 11.14
CA LEU A 361 -24.39 -26.83 11.50
C LEU A 361 -24.85 -26.99 12.96
N ASN A 362 -24.93 -25.90 13.74
CA ASN A 362 -25.54 -25.92 15.08
C ASN A 362 -27.06 -25.60 15.06
N GLY A 363 -27.66 -25.47 13.88
CA GLY A 363 -29.10 -25.28 13.73
C GLY A 363 -29.83 -26.61 13.60
N GLU A 364 -31.08 -26.66 14.03
CA GLU A 364 -31.92 -27.84 13.80
C GLU A 364 -32.26 -27.98 12.31
N PRO A 365 -32.35 -29.21 11.77
CA PRO A 365 -32.87 -29.43 10.43
C PRO A 365 -34.26 -28.83 10.31
N THR A 366 -34.49 -27.93 9.34
CA THR A 366 -35.85 -27.59 8.93
C THR A 366 -36.44 -28.83 8.26
N THR A 367 -37.25 -29.56 9.04
CA THR A 367 -38.09 -30.68 8.60
C THR A 367 -39.09 -30.27 7.54
#